data_AF-A0A9W8NSH9-F1
#
_entry.id   AF-A0A9W8NSH9-F1
#
_cell.length_a   1.000
_cell.length_b   1.000
_cell.length_c   1.000
_cell.angle_alpha   90.00
_cell.angle_beta   90.00
_cell.angle_gamma   90.00
#
_symmetry.space_group_name_H-M   'P 1'
#
loop_
_entity.id
_entity.type
_entity.pdbx_description
1 polymer ?
#
loop_
_entity_poly.entity_id
_entity_poly.type
_entity_poly.pdbx_seq_one_letter_code
_entity_poly.pdbx_strand_id
1 'polypeptide(L)'
;MPSFTRTLCVHFPREQWPGWRIAELNLRSSQPPPPPQSRESDSDSGSDSESVSPYKLRKDSTRLTVSVDPDTCTDYGSDSPVFRAFVTRDDRSRTLSSNELLSVCHPKTSIALKFALREDLVDDLVQEAQVYEGALRSLQGGVVPRCYGLFTGIGSEGQEIACLALEFWGESLTAPFKTLPIDVRYVKLYGISIVLSALLCCNIKN
;
A
#
# COMPACT_ATOMS: atom_id res chain seq x y z
N MET A 1 16.57 -11.18 -15.36
CA MET A 1 15.34 -10.36 -15.39
C MET A 1 15.65 -9.01 -14.74
N PRO A 2 15.49 -7.87 -15.44
CA PRO A 2 15.70 -6.56 -14.84
C PRO A 2 14.64 -6.31 -13.77
N SER A 3 15.06 -6.16 -12.51
CA SER A 3 14.16 -5.85 -11.41
C SER A 3 13.74 -4.38 -11.50
N PHE A 4 12.46 -4.12 -11.75
CA PHE A 4 11.89 -2.79 -11.62
C PHE A 4 11.83 -2.43 -10.13
N THR A 5 12.58 -1.42 -9.72
CA THR A 5 12.51 -0.91 -8.35
C THR A 5 11.51 0.24 -8.34
N ARG A 6 10.39 0.05 -7.64
CA ARG A 6 9.45 1.12 -7.31
C ARG A 6 9.81 1.72 -5.96
N THR A 7 9.67 3.02 -5.82
CA THR A 7 9.93 3.72 -4.54
C THR A 7 8.74 4.57 -4.16
N LEU A 8 8.38 4.57 -2.88
CA LEU A 8 7.35 5.43 -2.29
C LEU A 8 8.03 6.48 -1.40
N CYS A 9 7.82 7.74 -1.71
CA CYS A 9 8.30 8.88 -0.93
C CYS A 9 7.10 9.53 -0.23
N VAL A 10 7.07 9.47 1.10
CA VAL A 10 5.97 9.97 1.93
C VAL A 10 6.43 11.23 2.64
N HIS A 11 5.73 12.34 2.44
CA HIS A 11 5.96 13.58 3.17
C HIS A 11 4.92 13.77 4.26
N PHE A 12 5.38 14.02 5.48
CA PHE A 12 4.52 14.26 6.65
C PHE A 12 4.47 15.75 7.00
N PRO A 13 3.35 16.24 7.57
CA PRO A 13 3.27 17.61 8.08
C PRO A 13 4.23 17.80 9.26
N ARG A 14 5.02 18.88 9.25
CA ARG A 14 6.05 19.12 10.27
C ARG A 14 5.55 19.76 11.57
N GLU A 15 4.43 20.47 11.52
CA GLU A 15 4.01 21.39 12.60
C GLU A 15 2.79 20.89 13.39
N GLN A 16 2.15 19.80 12.96
CA GLN A 16 0.80 19.49 13.44
C GLN A 16 0.73 18.33 14.44
N TRP A 17 1.74 17.48 14.53
CA TRP A 17 1.65 16.24 15.30
C TRP A 17 2.71 16.16 16.42
N PRO A 18 2.33 16.44 17.67
CA PRO A 18 3.23 16.34 18.82
C PRO A 18 3.88 14.96 18.92
N GLY A 19 5.21 14.92 19.01
CA GLY A 19 5.97 13.68 19.14
C GLY A 19 6.33 13.00 17.81
N TRP A 20 5.66 13.35 16.70
CA TRP A 20 6.01 12.83 15.38
C TRP A 20 7.16 13.63 14.76
N ARG A 21 8.33 13.00 14.63
CA ARG A 21 9.55 13.68 14.13
C ARG A 21 9.93 13.31 12.70
N ILE A 22 9.19 12.39 12.09
CA ILE A 22 9.48 11.89 10.76
C ILE A 22 8.89 12.85 9.73
N ALA A 23 9.73 13.65 9.08
CA ALA A 23 9.29 14.60 8.05
C ALA A 23 9.12 13.93 6.67
N GLU A 24 9.91 12.89 6.39
CA GLU A 24 9.92 12.19 5.11
C GLU A 24 10.31 10.72 5.31
N LEU A 25 9.68 9.81 4.58
CA LEU A 25 10.08 8.41 4.46
C LEU A 25 10.28 8.03 3.00
N ASN A 26 11.39 7.34 2.71
CA ASN A 26 11.67 6.79 1.39
C ASN A 26 11.68 5.26 1.49
N LEU A 27 10.61 4.66 1.00
CA LEU A 27 10.38 3.23 1.05
C LEU A 27 10.58 2.61 -0.33
N ARG A 28 10.96 1.34 -0.37
CA ARG A 28 11.16 0.57 -1.60
C ARG A 28 10.06 -0.47 -1.69
N SER A 29 9.54 -0.69 -2.88
CA SER A 29 8.57 -1.76 -3.08
C SER A 29 9.22 -3.09 -2.74
N SER A 30 8.59 -3.81 -1.82
CA SER A 30 8.86 -5.21 -1.61
C SER A 30 7.92 -5.98 -2.52
N GLN A 31 8.46 -6.94 -3.28
CA GLN A 31 7.61 -7.99 -3.78
C GLN A 31 7.41 -8.96 -2.63
N PRO A 32 6.17 -9.35 -2.28
CA PRO A 32 5.99 -10.45 -1.38
C PRO A 32 6.72 -11.66 -1.95
N PRO A 33 7.37 -12.48 -1.10
CA PRO A 33 7.99 -13.71 -1.57
C PRO A 33 6.91 -14.53 -2.30
N PRO A 34 7.25 -15.18 -3.43
CA PRO A 34 6.29 -16.02 -4.13
C PRO A 34 5.73 -17.05 -3.14
N PRO A 35 4.42 -17.38 -3.22
CA PRO A 35 3.85 -18.39 -2.36
C PRO A 35 4.68 -19.68 -2.51
N PRO A 36 4.89 -20.44 -1.41
CA PRO A 36 5.64 -21.68 -1.48
C PRO A 36 4.98 -22.58 -2.52
N GLN A 37 5.67 -22.80 -3.65
CA GLN A 37 5.18 -23.65 -4.71
C GLN A 37 5.02 -25.06 -4.12
N SER A 38 3.76 -25.53 -4.04
CA SER A 38 3.48 -26.93 -3.79
C SER A 38 4.22 -27.73 -4.84
N ARG A 39 5.18 -28.55 -4.40
CA ARG A 39 5.99 -29.42 -5.25
C ARG A 39 5.10 -30.43 -5.96
N GLU A 40 4.50 -30.04 -7.08
CA GLU A 40 3.97 -30.99 -8.04
C GLU A 40 5.16 -31.59 -8.77
N SER A 41 5.30 -32.89 -8.59
CA SER A 41 6.42 -33.68 -9.06
C SER A 41 6.07 -34.18 -10.45
N ASP A 42 6.56 -33.53 -11.51
CA ASP A 42 6.47 -34.13 -12.85
C ASP A 42 7.69 -33.81 -13.73
N SER A 43 8.51 -34.85 -13.86
CA SER A 43 9.01 -35.45 -15.10
C SER A 43 9.57 -34.54 -16.21
N ASP A 44 10.90 -34.50 -16.17
CA ASP A 44 11.94 -34.20 -17.16
C ASP A 44 11.62 -34.49 -18.66
N SER A 45 11.97 -33.52 -19.53
CA SER A 45 12.53 -33.74 -20.88
C SER A 45 12.96 -32.40 -21.49
N GLY A 46 14.27 -32.23 -21.68
CA GLY A 46 14.91 -30.97 -22.07
C GLY A 46 14.87 -30.58 -23.55
N SER A 47 15.30 -29.35 -23.82
CA SER A 47 15.95 -28.96 -25.08
C SER A 47 16.65 -27.61 -24.92
N ASP A 48 17.95 -27.57 -25.25
CA ASP A 48 18.82 -26.39 -25.26
C ASP A 48 18.50 -25.44 -26.43
N SER A 49 18.54 -24.13 -26.18
CA SER A 49 18.76 -23.11 -27.21
C SER A 49 19.21 -21.78 -26.57
N GLU A 50 20.49 -21.46 -26.75
CA GLU A 50 21.06 -20.13 -26.51
C GLU A 50 20.55 -19.13 -27.56
N SER A 51 20.06 -17.95 -27.12
CA SER A 51 19.98 -16.80 -28.02
C SER A 51 20.09 -15.45 -27.29
N VAL A 52 21.22 -14.78 -27.55
CA VAL A 52 21.53 -13.35 -27.63
C VAL A 52 20.42 -12.35 -27.24
N SER A 53 20.70 -11.43 -26.31
CA SER A 53 19.85 -10.27 -26.01
C SER A 53 20.66 -8.95 -25.97
N PRO A 54 20.61 -8.09 -27.02
CA PRO A 54 21.35 -6.83 -27.09
C PRO A 54 20.58 -5.58 -26.61
N TYR A 55 19.48 -5.73 -25.87
CA TYR A 55 18.73 -4.58 -25.37
C TYR A 55 19.24 -4.17 -23.98
N LYS A 56 19.97 -3.04 -23.90
CA LYS A 56 20.15 -2.28 -22.66
C LYS A 56 18.78 -1.77 -22.20
N LEU A 57 18.05 -2.60 -21.45
CA LEU A 57 16.78 -2.19 -20.85
C LEU A 57 17.08 -1.02 -19.89
N ARG A 58 16.54 0.16 -20.21
CA ARG A 58 16.60 1.31 -19.31
C ARG A 58 15.92 0.90 -18.01
N LYS A 59 16.66 1.03 -16.91
CA LYS A 59 16.17 0.73 -15.56
C LYS A 59 15.23 1.86 -15.15
N ASP A 60 14.01 1.82 -15.67
CA ASP A 60 12.99 2.84 -15.36
C ASP A 60 12.53 2.65 -13.92
N SER A 61 13.09 3.46 -13.03
CA SER A 61 12.71 3.48 -11.62
C SER A 61 11.47 4.37 -11.49
N THR A 62 10.34 3.78 -11.10
CA THR A 62 9.10 4.53 -10.90
C THR A 62 9.04 5.02 -9.45
N ARG A 63 9.01 6.34 -9.25
CA ARG A 63 8.86 6.96 -7.93
C ARG A 63 7.43 7.48 -7.76
N LEU A 64 6.76 7.03 -6.70
CA LEU A 64 5.48 7.54 -6.23
C LEU A 64 5.75 8.49 -5.06
N THR A 65 5.38 9.77 -5.20
CA THR A 65 5.51 10.75 -4.11
C THR A 65 4.12 11.10 -3.59
N VAL A 66 3.98 11.15 -2.28
CA VAL A 66 2.69 11.38 -1.61
C VAL A 66 2.89 12.33 -0.44
N SER A 67 1.89 13.18 -0.21
CA SER A 67 1.86 14.09 0.94
C SER A 67 0.72 13.69 1.85
N VAL A 68 1.03 13.44 3.11
CA VAL A 68 0.05 13.07 4.13
C VAL A 68 -0.85 14.25 4.44
N ASP A 69 -2.15 13.98 4.55
CA ASP A 69 -3.16 14.98 4.85
C ASP A 69 -2.95 15.49 6.29
N PRO A 70 -2.70 16.80 6.48
CA PRO A 70 -2.55 17.40 7.81
C PRO A 70 -3.73 17.13 8.75
N ASP A 71 -4.93 17.09 8.18
CA ASP A 71 -6.18 16.92 8.93
C ASP A 71 -6.48 15.45 9.24
N THR A 72 -5.56 14.53 8.93
CA THR A 72 -5.71 13.11 9.25
C THR A 72 -5.90 12.92 10.76
N CYS A 73 -7.11 12.53 11.17
CA CYS A 73 -7.46 12.26 12.55
C CYS A 73 -7.15 10.80 12.89
N THR A 74 -5.87 10.46 13.01
CA THR A 74 -5.43 9.11 13.36
C THR A 74 -4.63 9.10 14.64
N ASP A 75 -4.66 7.95 15.33
CA ASP A 75 -3.76 7.68 16.46
C ASP A 75 -2.33 7.48 15.93
N TYR A 76 -1.65 8.59 15.66
CA TYR A 76 -0.25 8.60 15.23
C TYR A 76 0.71 8.11 16.34
N GLY A 77 0.20 7.87 17.56
CA GLY A 77 0.92 7.18 18.64
C GLY A 77 0.81 5.65 18.58
N SER A 78 -0.01 5.12 17.67
CA SER A 78 -0.10 3.67 17.41
C SER A 78 1.14 3.15 16.69
N ASP A 79 1.48 1.88 16.93
CA ASP A 79 2.51 1.16 16.19
C ASP A 79 2.08 0.79 14.75
N SER A 80 0.78 0.92 14.44
CA SER A 80 0.21 0.66 13.12
C SER A 80 -0.74 1.76 12.65
N PRO A 81 -0.26 3.00 12.48
CA PRO A 81 -1.11 4.12 12.08
C PRO A 81 -1.52 3.98 10.60
N VAL A 82 -2.68 4.51 10.27
CA VAL A 82 -3.18 4.61 8.90
C VAL A 82 -3.29 6.07 8.55
N PHE A 83 -2.58 6.56 7.55
CA PHE A 83 -2.67 7.97 7.15
C PHE A 83 -3.47 8.14 5.87
N ARG A 84 -4.24 9.22 5.77
CA ARG A 84 -4.71 9.70 4.46
C ARG A 84 -3.58 10.47 3.80
N ALA A 85 -3.37 10.26 2.50
CA ALA A 85 -2.38 11.00 1.74
C ALA A 85 -2.87 11.31 0.33
N PHE A 86 -2.24 12.29 -0.31
CA PHE A 86 -2.52 12.68 -1.69
C PHE A 86 -1.29 12.44 -2.56
N VAL A 87 -1.49 11.85 -3.73
CA VAL A 87 -0.43 11.68 -4.71
C VAL A 87 0.02 13.05 -5.21
N THR A 88 1.30 13.36 -5.05
CA THR A 88 1.91 14.57 -5.61
C THR A 88 2.52 14.23 -6.96
N ARG A 89 2.06 14.92 -8.01
CA ARG A 89 2.64 14.76 -9.34
C ARG A 89 3.96 15.50 -9.37
N ASP A 90 5.04 14.79 -9.68
CA ASP A 90 6.31 15.46 -9.97
C ASP A 90 6.18 16.17 -11.32
N ASP A 91 6.11 17.50 -11.30
CA ASP A 91 5.98 18.34 -12.50
C ASP A 91 7.14 18.16 -13.49
N ARG A 92 8.26 17.56 -13.06
CA ARG A 92 9.47 17.41 -13.87
C ARG A 92 9.46 16.23 -14.82
N SER A 93 8.54 15.27 -14.69
CA SER A 93 8.47 14.09 -15.56
C SER A 93 7.38 14.22 -16.63
N ARG A 94 7.58 15.15 -17.58
CA ARG A 94 6.72 15.32 -18.78
C ARG A 94 7.16 14.49 -19.99
N THR A 95 8.16 13.63 -19.86
CA THR A 95 8.63 12.78 -20.96
C THR A 95 8.09 11.36 -20.84
N LEU A 96 6.95 11.14 -21.53
CA LEU A 96 6.57 9.92 -22.27
C LEU A 96 6.90 8.56 -21.63
N SER A 97 5.93 7.95 -20.96
CA SER A 97 5.33 6.67 -21.39
C SER A 97 4.28 6.25 -20.36
N SER A 98 3.07 6.04 -20.86
CA SER A 98 1.88 5.59 -20.16
C SER A 98 2.15 4.31 -19.39
N ASN A 99 2.32 4.40 -18.07
CA ASN A 99 2.11 3.26 -17.19
C ASN A 99 0.74 3.46 -16.53
N GLU A 100 -0.21 2.62 -16.91
CA GLU A 100 -1.67 2.75 -16.66
C GLU A 100 -2.07 2.90 -15.20
N LEU A 101 -1.16 2.66 -14.25
CA LEU A 101 -1.42 2.76 -12.81
C LEU A 101 -1.68 4.19 -12.31
N LEU A 102 -1.18 5.23 -13.00
CA LEU A 102 -1.35 6.63 -12.60
C LEU A 102 -2.06 7.51 -13.65
N SER A 103 -2.34 6.97 -14.85
CA SER A 103 -3.00 7.73 -15.92
C SER A 103 -4.50 8.00 -15.67
N VAL A 104 -5.10 7.31 -14.70
CA VAL A 104 -6.51 7.52 -14.26
C VAL A 104 -6.59 8.41 -13.01
N CYS A 105 -5.44 8.73 -12.41
CA CYS A 105 -5.37 9.48 -11.18
C CYS A 105 -5.59 10.96 -11.46
N HIS A 106 -6.83 11.41 -11.27
CA HIS A 106 -7.16 12.83 -11.18
C HIS A 106 -6.21 13.50 -10.17
N PRO A 107 -5.90 14.80 -10.32
CA PRO A 107 -4.90 15.55 -9.53
C PRO A 107 -5.16 15.64 -8.01
N LYS A 108 -6.02 14.78 -7.45
CA LYS A 108 -6.32 14.61 -6.02
C LYS A 108 -6.62 13.14 -5.69
N THR A 109 -5.88 12.20 -6.27
CA THR A 109 -6.06 10.79 -5.89
C THR A 109 -5.62 10.63 -4.45
N SER A 110 -6.60 10.39 -3.57
CA SER A 110 -6.38 10.11 -2.17
C SER A 110 -6.08 8.63 -1.96
N ILE A 111 -5.08 8.36 -1.16
CA ILE A 111 -4.66 7.01 -0.79
C ILE A 111 -4.67 6.89 0.74
N ALA A 112 -4.84 5.66 1.22
CA ALA A 112 -4.58 5.29 2.60
C ALA A 112 -3.18 4.66 2.69
N LEU A 113 -2.39 5.07 3.68
CA LEU A 113 -1.07 4.54 3.99
C LEU A 113 -1.12 3.85 5.34
N LYS A 114 -1.23 2.53 5.35
CA LYS A 114 -1.15 1.75 6.58
C LYS A 114 0.31 1.42 6.87
N PHE A 115 0.79 1.81 8.03
CA PHE A 115 2.16 1.52 8.46
C PHE A 115 2.22 0.35 9.45
N ALA A 116 3.37 -0.31 9.46
CA ALA A 116 3.88 -1.08 10.58
C ALA A 116 5.21 -0.42 10.98
N LEU A 117 5.20 0.32 12.09
CA LEU A 117 6.36 1.09 12.57
C LEU A 117 7.28 0.28 13.48
N ARG A 118 6.85 -0.92 13.87
CA ARG A 118 7.66 -1.92 14.58
C ARG A 118 7.94 -3.12 13.68
N GLU A 119 9.12 -3.69 13.85
CA GLU A 119 9.61 -4.84 13.08
C GLU A 119 8.71 -6.07 13.25
N ASP A 120 8.18 -6.33 14.46
CA ASP A 120 7.30 -7.48 14.72
C ASP A 120 5.92 -7.38 14.07
N LEU A 121 5.54 -6.22 13.54
CA LEU A 121 4.29 -5.98 12.82
C LEU A 121 4.47 -6.00 11.29
N VAL A 122 5.72 -6.08 10.80
CA VAL A 122 6.03 -6.08 9.37
C VAL A 122 5.48 -7.34 8.71
N ASP A 123 5.68 -8.51 9.31
CA ASP A 123 5.19 -9.79 8.77
C ASP A 123 3.67 -9.84 8.68
N ASP A 124 2.97 -9.26 9.67
CA ASP A 124 1.50 -9.17 9.66
C ASP A 124 1.03 -8.31 8.47
N LEU A 125 1.72 -7.19 8.21
CA LEU A 125 1.40 -6.32 7.07
C LEU A 125 1.77 -6.97 5.72
N VAL A 126 2.82 -7.79 5.67
CA VAL A 126 3.18 -8.59 4.49
C VAL A 126 2.08 -9.62 4.18
N GLN A 127 1.59 -10.33 5.19
CA GLN A 127 0.49 -11.28 5.02
C GLN A 127 -0.78 -10.58 4.52
N GLU A 128 -1.11 -9.40 5.04
CA GLU A 128 -2.23 -8.61 4.55
C GLU A 128 -2.05 -8.22 3.07
N ALA A 129 -0.87 -7.76 2.67
CA ALA A 129 -0.56 -7.45 1.27
C ALA A 129 -0.76 -8.67 0.34
N GLN A 130 -0.35 -9.87 0.79
CA GLN A 130 -0.56 -11.12 0.05
C GLN A 130 -2.05 -11.44 -0.13
N VAL A 131 -2.89 -11.14 0.86
CA VAL A 131 -4.36 -11.30 0.74
C VAL A 131 -4.92 -10.38 -0.35
N TYR A 132 -4.44 -9.14 -0.44
CA TYR A 132 -4.80 -8.23 -1.53
C TYR A 132 -4.38 -8.75 -2.90
N GLU A 133 -3.12 -9.19 -3.04
CA GLU A 133 -2.58 -9.66 -4.31
C GLU A 133 -3.14 -11.02 -4.75
N GLY A 134 -3.57 -11.85 -3.80
CA GLY A 134 -4.17 -13.16 -4.03
C GLY A 134 -5.70 -13.11 -3.99
N ALA A 135 -6.26 -13.48 -2.84
CA ALA A 135 -7.69 -13.77 -2.68
C ALA A 135 -8.61 -12.58 -3.02
N LEU A 136 -8.17 -11.34 -2.78
CA LEU A 136 -8.98 -10.15 -3.03
C LEU A 136 -8.74 -9.51 -4.40
N ARG A 137 -7.82 -10.03 -5.22
CA ARG A 137 -7.38 -9.39 -6.46
C ARG A 137 -8.54 -9.01 -7.40
N SER A 138 -9.53 -9.88 -7.57
CA SER A 138 -10.69 -9.64 -8.44
C SER A 138 -11.73 -8.69 -7.84
N LEU A 139 -11.65 -8.39 -6.55
CA LEU A 139 -12.59 -7.55 -5.80
C LEU A 139 -12.09 -6.11 -5.65
N GLN A 140 -10.82 -5.85 -5.95
CA GLN A 140 -10.18 -4.55 -5.79
C GLN A 140 -10.78 -3.47 -6.71
N GLY A 141 -11.03 -2.29 -6.13
CA GLY A 141 -11.61 -1.12 -6.80
C GLY A 141 -13.11 -1.19 -7.02
N GLY A 142 -13.78 -2.21 -6.49
CA GLY A 142 -15.24 -2.34 -6.52
C GLY A 142 -15.81 -2.69 -5.14
N VAL A 143 -15.32 -3.79 -4.54
CA VAL A 143 -15.79 -4.29 -3.23
C VAL A 143 -14.79 -4.01 -2.12
N VAL A 144 -13.50 -4.04 -2.44
CA VAL A 144 -12.42 -3.64 -1.52
C VAL A 144 -11.53 -2.58 -2.16
N PRO A 145 -10.78 -1.78 -1.38
CA PRO A 145 -9.82 -0.82 -1.94
C PRO A 145 -8.81 -1.46 -2.88
N ARG A 146 -8.38 -0.70 -3.90
CA ARG A 146 -7.20 -1.11 -4.68
C ARG A 146 -5.95 -1.06 -3.81
N CYS A 147 -5.12 -2.09 -3.90
CA CYS A 147 -3.79 -2.13 -3.32
C CYS A 147 -2.77 -1.66 -4.36
N TYR A 148 -2.07 -0.57 -4.05
CA TYR A 148 -1.02 -0.02 -4.90
C TYR A 148 0.35 -0.67 -4.65
N GLY A 149 0.49 -1.37 -3.52
CA GLY A 149 1.63 -2.21 -3.21
C GLY A 149 2.08 -2.12 -1.76
N LEU A 150 2.98 -3.03 -1.40
CA LEU A 150 3.72 -3.03 -0.15
C LEU A 150 5.10 -2.39 -0.35
N PHE A 151 5.50 -1.55 0.60
CA PHE A 151 6.78 -0.87 0.59
C PHE A 151 7.46 -1.04 1.93
N THR A 152 8.76 -1.32 1.93
CA THR A 152 9.57 -1.45 3.16
C THR A 152 10.71 -0.46 3.17
N GLY A 153 11.22 -0.16 4.36
CA GLY A 153 12.35 0.74 4.55
C GLY A 153 12.84 0.71 5.98
N ILE A 154 13.71 1.66 6.31
CA ILE A 154 14.30 1.79 7.64
C ILE A 154 13.71 3.03 8.30
N GLY A 155 13.19 2.86 9.52
CA GLY A 155 12.66 3.92 10.37
C GLY A 155 13.76 4.82 10.94
N SER A 156 13.35 5.87 11.66
CA SER A 156 14.30 6.84 12.25
C SER A 156 15.22 6.26 13.32
N GLU A 157 14.87 5.12 13.92
CA GLU A 157 15.65 4.45 14.96
C GLU A 157 16.41 3.23 14.43
N GLY A 158 16.42 3.03 13.10
CA GLY A 158 17.12 1.92 12.46
C GLY A 158 16.31 0.62 12.36
N GLN A 159 15.08 0.59 12.86
CA GLN A 159 14.18 -0.56 12.74
C GLN A 159 13.64 -0.72 11.32
N GLU A 160 13.33 -1.95 10.91
CA GLU A 160 12.57 -2.18 9.67
C GLU A 160 11.12 -1.72 9.86
N ILE A 161 10.60 -1.02 8.85
CA ILE A 161 9.21 -0.58 8.79
C ILE A 161 8.59 -0.98 7.46
N ALA A 162 7.28 -1.16 7.46
CA ALA A 162 6.52 -1.45 6.25
C ALA A 162 5.33 -0.48 6.09
N CYS A 163 4.92 -0.29 4.84
CA CYS A 163 3.79 0.55 4.46
C CYS A 163 3.01 -0.11 3.34
N LEU A 164 1.72 -0.34 3.58
CA LEU A 164 0.76 -0.80 2.59
C LEU A 164 0.00 0.41 2.05
N ALA A 165 0.13 0.66 0.75
CA ALA A 165 -0.56 1.77 0.07
C ALA A 165 -1.85 1.28 -0.58
N LEU A 166 -2.98 1.87 -0.19
CA LEU A 166 -4.32 1.48 -0.62
C LEU A 166 -5.10 2.67 -1.18
N GLU A 167 -6.16 2.41 -1.94
CA GLU A 167 -7.16 3.39 -2.32
C GLU A 167 -7.89 3.93 -1.07
N PHE A 168 -8.06 5.25 -0.98
CA PHE A 168 -8.76 5.83 0.17
C PHE A 168 -10.28 5.79 -0.03
N TRP A 169 -10.99 5.14 0.89
CA TRP A 169 -12.45 4.93 0.81
C TRP A 169 -13.25 5.77 1.82
N GLY A 170 -12.65 6.81 2.38
CA GLY A 170 -13.29 7.73 3.32
C GLY A 170 -12.89 7.52 4.78
N GLU A 171 -13.57 8.24 5.66
CA GLU A 171 -13.26 8.32 7.08
C GLU A 171 -13.89 7.19 7.91
N SER A 172 -13.21 6.83 9.00
CA SER A 172 -13.71 5.92 10.02
C SER A 172 -15.02 6.40 10.64
N LEU A 173 -15.84 5.46 11.09
CA LEU A 173 -17.08 5.78 11.81
C LEU A 173 -16.74 6.35 13.19
N THR A 174 -17.24 7.56 13.48
CA THR A 174 -17.07 8.21 14.79
C THR A 174 -17.98 7.64 15.88
N ALA A 175 -18.94 6.80 15.50
CA ALA A 175 -19.89 6.16 16.40
C ALA A 175 -20.05 4.67 16.05
N PRO A 176 -20.38 3.80 17.02
CA PRO A 176 -20.66 2.40 16.76
C PRO A 176 -21.70 2.22 15.66
N PHE A 177 -21.48 1.26 14.76
CA PHE A 177 -22.38 1.07 13.60
C PHE A 177 -23.86 0.96 13.99
N LYS A 178 -24.18 0.29 15.11
CA LYS A 178 -25.55 0.11 15.62
C LYS A 178 -26.27 1.41 16.00
N THR A 179 -25.53 2.48 16.30
CA THR A 179 -26.09 3.78 16.69
C THR A 179 -26.25 4.73 15.52
N LEU A 180 -25.80 4.35 14.31
CA LEU A 180 -25.98 5.16 13.12
C LEU A 180 -27.44 5.16 12.65
N PRO A 181 -27.93 6.27 12.07
CA PRO A 181 -29.24 6.32 11.42
C PRO A 181 -29.43 5.18 10.41
N ILE A 182 -30.66 4.67 10.30
CA ILE A 182 -30.95 3.46 9.51
C ILE A 182 -30.67 3.63 8.02
N ASP A 183 -30.95 4.82 7.48
CA ASP A 183 -30.60 5.27 6.14
C ASP A 183 -29.09 5.22 5.89
N VAL A 184 -28.28 5.71 6.83
CA VAL A 184 -26.81 5.64 6.74
C VAL A 184 -26.31 4.19 6.79
N ARG A 185 -26.92 3.35 7.63
CA ARG A 185 -26.58 1.93 7.70
C ARG A 185 -26.87 1.22 6.39
N TYR A 186 -28.02 1.45 5.75
CA TYR A 186 -28.35 0.82 4.47
C TYR A 186 -27.42 1.27 3.35
N VAL A 187 -27.11 2.57 3.25
CA VAL A 187 -26.18 3.07 2.23
C VAL A 187 -24.77 2.50 2.44
N LYS A 188 -24.29 2.41 3.69
CA LYS A 188 -22.97 1.85 4.00
C LYS A 188 -22.89 0.32 3.94
N LEU A 189 -24.02 -0.38 3.98
CA LEU A 189 -24.10 -1.84 3.77
C LEU A 189 -24.04 -2.26 2.30
N TYR A 190 -24.24 -1.36 1.34
CA TYR A 190 -24.04 -1.65 -0.08
C TYR A 190 -22.67 -1.17 -0.61
N GLY A 191 -21.95 -0.36 0.17
CA GLY A 191 -20.57 0.05 -0.09
C GLY A 191 -19.64 -0.33 1.06
N ILE A 192 -19.64 -1.61 1.46
CA ILE A 192 -19.03 -2.11 2.72
C ILE A 192 -17.52 -1.89 2.73
N SER A 193 -17.13 -0.68 3.14
CA SER A 193 -15.83 -0.32 3.72
C SER A 193 -15.79 -0.69 5.23
N ILE A 194 -16.43 -1.79 5.62
CA ILE A 194 -16.28 -2.41 6.96
C ILE A 194 -15.20 -3.50 6.92
N VAL A 195 -14.80 -3.95 5.72
CA VAL A 195 -13.81 -5.01 5.52
C VAL A 195 -12.42 -4.58 6.00
N LEU A 196 -12.03 -3.30 5.85
CA LEU A 196 -10.76 -2.84 6.41
C LEU A 196 -10.79 -2.82 7.94
N SER A 197 -11.79 -2.23 8.59
CA SER A 197 -11.77 -2.15 10.05
C SER A 197 -11.85 -3.53 10.73
N ALA A 198 -12.49 -4.52 10.10
CA ALA A 198 -12.57 -5.89 10.62
C ALA A 198 -11.31 -6.73 10.33
N LEU A 199 -10.65 -6.57 9.18
CA LEU A 199 -9.36 -7.24 8.89
C LEU A 199 -8.16 -6.54 9.57
N LEU A 200 -8.22 -5.22 9.77
CA LEU A 200 -7.18 -4.45 10.46
C LEU A 200 -7.19 -4.65 11.99
N CYS A 201 -8.34 -4.88 12.63
CA CYS A 201 -8.42 -5.00 14.09
C CYS A 201 -8.41 -6.44 14.62
N CYS A 202 -8.69 -7.47 13.80
CA CYS A 202 -8.88 -8.83 14.32
C CYS A 202 -7.64 -9.74 14.31
N ASN A 203 -6.49 -9.33 13.75
CA ASN A 203 -5.28 -10.17 13.74
C ASN A 203 -4.15 -9.70 14.68
N ILE A 204 -4.32 -8.57 15.37
CA ILE A 204 -3.45 -8.18 16.48
C ILE A 204 -3.96 -8.89 17.75
N LYS A 205 -3.65 -10.18 17.80
CA LYS A 205 -3.58 -11.14 18.92
C LYS A 205 -4.38 -10.86 20.22
N ASN A 206 -5.30 -11.81 20.51
CA ASN A 206 -5.49 -12.35 21.87
C ASN A 206 -4.19 -12.98 22.38
#